data_AF-A0AA39TLH6-F1
#
_entry.id   AF-A0AA39TLH6-F1
#
_cell.length_a   1.000
_cell.length_b   1.000
_cell.length_c   1.000
_cell.angle_alpha   90.00
_cell.angle_beta   90.00
_cell.angle_gamma   90.00
#
_symmetry.space_group_name_H-M   'P 1'
#
loop_
_entity.id
_entity.type
_entity.pdbx_description
1 polymer ?
#
loop_
_entity_poly.entity_id
_entity_poly.type
_entity_poly.pdbx_seq_one_letter_code
_entity_poly.pdbx_strand_id
1 'polypeptide(L)'
;MHITFNCPSALEAYKVALDLLPQVAWTGKSIAAWHRKLVEYGSIVNGAAAYALQLGYTDTALEWLEMGWAIVWGQLHNLHSPADILSDAHPHLAERLSQVAVALGKVTSRDIDLEDFKGLTTEEIAREHHCLATEWDSLVEEVWALPGFEDFLEPKRLSSLKNVAKLGPVVLVNIAPMTCDALILCSNQDNVLHILLKDFTYEDAKNLQERLTKALSAYEKNVFMNILKKLWTCIVKPVLNGLAFLPCDSTNLPRLWWCPTGPLAFLPVHAARDYCTNEQGTKLSDYVISSYTPTLTILLDKLEKT
;
A
#
# COMPACT_ATOMS: atom_id res chain seq x y z
N MET A 1 14.75 -5.12 -27.42
CA MET A 1 15.54 -3.99 -26.90
C MET A 1 14.58 -3.15 -26.06
N HIS A 2 14.40 -3.51 -24.79
CA HIS A 2 13.52 -2.75 -23.89
C HIS A 2 14.29 -1.51 -23.44
N ILE A 3 13.95 -0.36 -24.01
CA ILE A 3 14.48 0.93 -23.57
C ILE A 3 13.72 1.28 -22.29
N THR A 4 14.30 0.96 -21.14
CA THR A 4 13.88 1.53 -19.86
C THR A 4 14.31 2.99 -19.86
N PHE A 5 13.38 3.90 -20.13
CA PHE A 5 13.60 5.33 -19.96
C PHE A 5 13.79 5.63 -18.47
N ASN A 6 15.05 5.70 -18.05
CA ASN A 6 15.46 6.25 -16.76
C ASN A 6 15.26 7.77 -16.83
N CYS A 7 14.07 8.24 -16.46
CA CYS A 7 13.78 9.67 -16.42
C CYS A 7 13.68 10.08 -14.94
N PRO A 8 14.67 10.80 -14.39
CA PRO A 8 14.59 11.35 -13.02
C PRO A 8 13.29 12.12 -12.78
N SER A 9 12.74 12.75 -13.83
CA SER A 9 11.46 13.44 -13.79
C SER A 9 10.26 12.55 -13.47
N ALA A 10 10.32 11.24 -13.76
CA ALA A 10 9.24 10.32 -13.44
C ALA A 10 9.19 9.98 -11.95
N LEU A 11 10.36 9.84 -11.29
CA LEU A 11 10.44 9.63 -9.85
C LEU A 11 9.96 10.89 -9.10
N GLU A 12 10.37 12.07 -9.57
CA GLU A 12 9.89 13.36 -9.05
C GLU A 12 8.38 13.52 -9.26
N ALA A 13 7.86 13.16 -10.43
CA ALA A 13 6.42 13.19 -10.69
C ALA A 13 5.64 12.25 -9.78
N TYR A 14 6.14 11.03 -9.53
CA TYR A 14 5.53 10.11 -8.56
C TYR A 14 5.57 10.67 -7.15
N LYS A 15 6.70 11.25 -6.73
CA LYS A 15 6.81 11.91 -5.43
C LYS A 15 5.77 13.01 -5.28
N VAL A 16 5.69 13.93 -6.24
CA VAL A 16 4.68 15.01 -6.25
C VAL A 16 3.26 14.43 -6.21
N ALA A 17 2.97 13.38 -6.97
CA ALA A 17 1.66 12.75 -6.95
C ALA A 17 1.31 12.14 -5.59
N LEU A 18 2.28 11.54 -4.90
CA LEU A 18 2.10 10.97 -3.56
C LEU A 18 1.97 12.06 -2.49
N ASP A 19 2.74 13.14 -2.58
CA ASP A 19 2.66 14.30 -1.67
C ASP A 19 1.28 14.99 -1.75
N LEU A 20 0.56 14.86 -2.88
CA LEU A 20 -0.80 15.38 -3.06
C LEU A 20 -1.90 14.41 -2.59
N LEU A 21 -1.60 13.13 -2.33
CA LEU A 21 -2.62 12.15 -1.89
C LEU A 21 -3.34 12.55 -0.59
N PRO A 22 -2.67 13.06 0.46
CA PRO A 22 -3.32 13.51 1.67
C PRO A 22 -4.42 14.55 1.43
N GLN A 23 -4.14 15.53 0.56
CA GLN A 23 -5.10 16.59 0.22
C GLN A 23 -6.39 16.01 -0.35
N VAL A 24 -6.26 14.98 -1.19
CA VAL A 24 -7.44 14.33 -1.76
C VAL A 24 -8.15 13.49 -0.70
N ALA A 25 -7.40 12.67 0.06
CA ALA A 25 -7.90 11.77 1.09
C ALA A 25 -8.78 12.46 2.13
N TRP A 26 -8.42 13.70 2.46
CA TRP A 26 -9.06 14.50 3.49
C TRP A 26 -10.41 15.11 3.07
N THR A 27 -10.80 15.03 1.80
CA THR A 27 -12.05 15.64 1.28
C THR A 27 -13.36 15.03 1.81
N GLY A 28 -13.31 14.02 2.68
CA GLY A 28 -14.48 13.52 3.43
C GLY A 28 -15.65 12.99 2.57
N LYS A 29 -15.42 12.69 1.28
CA LYS A 29 -16.46 12.12 0.40
C LYS A 29 -17.01 10.81 1.01
N SER A 30 -18.20 10.39 0.59
CA SER A 30 -18.77 9.12 1.08
C SER A 30 -17.89 7.92 0.71
N ILE A 31 -17.84 6.89 1.58
CA ILE A 31 -17.08 5.64 1.37
C ILE A 31 -17.32 5.05 -0.03
N ALA A 32 -18.55 5.16 -0.56
CA ALA A 32 -18.91 4.68 -1.89
C ALA A 32 -18.30 5.50 -3.05
N ALA A 33 -18.21 6.83 -2.92
CA ALA A 33 -17.53 7.68 -3.89
C ALA A 33 -16.01 7.50 -3.84
N TRP A 34 -15.48 7.21 -2.64
CA TRP A 34 -14.08 6.88 -2.42
C TRP A 34 -13.67 5.54 -3.02
N HIS A 35 -14.51 4.50 -2.92
CA HIS A 35 -14.16 3.16 -3.39
C HIS A 35 -13.69 3.13 -4.85
N ARG A 36 -14.24 3.99 -5.71
CA ARG A 36 -13.79 4.13 -7.12
C ARG A 36 -12.42 4.80 -7.24
N LYS A 37 -12.17 5.83 -6.44
CA LYS A 37 -10.90 6.57 -6.41
C LYS A 37 -9.77 5.81 -5.71
N LEU A 38 -10.08 5.00 -4.69
CA LEU A 38 -9.12 4.18 -3.95
C LEU A 38 -8.40 3.17 -4.85
N VAL A 39 -9.10 2.59 -5.83
CA VAL A 39 -8.50 1.69 -6.83
C VAL A 39 -7.48 2.45 -7.70
N GLU A 40 -7.81 3.69 -8.06
CA GLU A 40 -6.94 4.56 -8.87
C GLU A 40 -5.69 5.00 -8.08
N TYR A 41 -5.87 5.43 -6.82
CA TYR A 41 -4.75 5.81 -5.94
C TYR A 41 -3.86 4.63 -5.58
N GLY A 42 -4.44 3.46 -5.30
CA GLY A 42 -3.67 2.23 -5.08
C GLY A 42 -2.81 1.87 -6.30
N SER A 43 -3.31 2.12 -7.52
CA SER A 43 -2.52 1.91 -8.74
C SER A 43 -1.36 2.89 -8.87
N ILE A 44 -1.52 4.15 -8.44
CA ILE A 44 -0.45 5.16 -8.46
C ILE A 44 0.64 4.79 -7.45
N VAL A 45 0.27 4.44 -6.21
CA VAL A 45 1.21 4.02 -5.15
C VAL A 45 1.99 2.78 -5.57
N ASN A 46 1.30 1.75 -6.05
CA ASN A 46 1.95 0.52 -6.51
C ASN A 46 2.90 0.78 -7.69
N GLY A 47 2.50 1.67 -8.62
CA GLY A 47 3.33 2.09 -9.76
C GLY A 47 4.56 2.89 -9.34
N ALA A 48 4.41 3.82 -8.40
CA ALA A 48 5.50 4.61 -7.83
C ALA A 48 6.54 3.70 -7.15
N ALA A 49 6.06 2.77 -6.32
CA ALA A 49 6.91 1.80 -5.64
C ALA A 49 7.64 0.88 -6.64
N ALA A 50 6.93 0.36 -7.65
CA ALA A 50 7.54 -0.46 -8.70
C ALA A 50 8.64 0.30 -9.47
N TYR A 51 8.40 1.59 -9.77
CA TYR A 51 9.39 2.43 -10.42
C TYR A 51 10.62 2.68 -9.53
N ALA A 52 10.40 3.01 -8.25
CA ALA A 52 11.48 3.17 -7.28
C ALA A 52 12.33 1.89 -7.15
N LEU A 53 11.71 0.70 -7.18
CA LEU A 53 12.42 -0.58 -7.16
C LEU A 53 13.25 -0.83 -8.41
N GLN A 54 12.79 -0.43 -9.59
CA GLN A 54 13.60 -0.52 -10.82
C GLN A 54 14.87 0.35 -10.75
N LEU A 55 14.82 1.45 -10.00
CA LEU A 55 15.96 2.33 -9.75
C LEU A 55 16.85 1.87 -8.58
N GLY A 56 16.45 0.82 -7.85
CA GLY A 56 17.17 0.33 -6.67
C GLY A 56 16.88 1.09 -5.37
N TYR A 57 15.87 1.96 -5.35
CA TYR A 57 15.45 2.71 -4.16
C TYR A 57 14.47 1.89 -3.31
N THR A 58 14.97 0.81 -2.72
CA THR A 58 14.16 -0.18 -1.97
C THR A 58 13.47 0.43 -0.74
N ASP A 59 14.19 1.24 0.02
CA ASP A 59 13.67 1.87 1.23
C ASP A 59 12.54 2.84 0.90
N THR A 60 12.75 3.71 -0.10
CA THR A 60 11.73 4.65 -0.59
C THR A 60 10.50 3.92 -1.13
N ALA A 61 10.67 2.83 -1.87
CA ALA A 61 9.54 2.05 -2.36
C ALA A 61 8.68 1.50 -1.21
N LEU A 62 9.32 1.02 -0.13
CA LEU A 62 8.61 0.52 1.05
C LEU A 62 7.88 1.66 1.79
N GLU A 63 8.54 2.80 2.00
CA GLU A 63 7.94 3.98 2.63
C GLU A 63 6.73 4.49 1.84
N TRP A 64 6.81 4.51 0.50
CA TRP A 64 5.69 4.90 -0.37
C TRP A 64 4.52 3.93 -0.32
N LEU A 65 4.79 2.61 -0.29
CA LEU A 65 3.74 1.62 -0.08
C LEU A 65 3.04 1.86 1.25
N GLU A 66 3.80 2.02 2.34
CA GLU A 66 3.22 2.26 3.66
C GLU A 66 2.38 3.54 3.71
N MET A 67 2.90 4.63 3.16
CA MET A 67 2.19 5.92 3.08
C MET A 67 0.87 5.80 2.36
N GLY A 68 0.88 5.22 1.15
CA GLY A 68 -0.33 5.07 0.34
C GLY A 68 -1.40 4.26 1.06
N TRP A 69 -1.01 3.23 1.82
CA TRP A 69 -1.95 2.40 2.55
C TRP A 69 -2.40 3.00 3.89
N ALA A 70 -1.56 3.77 4.60
CA ALA A 70 -1.98 4.50 5.80
C ALA A 70 -3.09 5.52 5.48
N ILE A 71 -2.95 6.21 4.34
CA ILE A 71 -3.94 7.18 3.84
C ILE A 71 -5.25 6.47 3.43
N VAL A 72 -5.15 5.32 2.74
CA VAL A 72 -6.31 4.56 2.25
C VAL A 72 -7.04 3.80 3.37
N TRP A 73 -6.32 3.17 4.31
CA TRP A 73 -6.89 2.35 5.38
C TRP A 73 -7.30 3.12 6.63
N GLY A 74 -6.65 4.26 6.93
CA GLY A 74 -7.12 5.17 7.99
C GLY A 74 -8.58 5.58 7.76
N GLN A 75 -9.02 5.65 6.50
CA GLN A 75 -10.39 6.03 6.14
C GLN A 75 -11.39 4.84 6.07
N LEU A 76 -10.94 3.59 5.99
CA LEU A 76 -11.81 2.43 5.72
C LEU A 76 -12.26 1.66 6.98
N HIS A 77 -11.59 1.84 8.13
CA HIS A 77 -11.78 0.95 9.28
C HIS A 77 -12.09 1.60 10.63
N ASN A 78 -12.43 2.89 10.69
CA ASN A 78 -12.55 3.62 11.98
C ASN A 78 -11.31 3.42 12.87
N LEU A 79 -10.16 3.10 12.26
CA LEU A 79 -8.84 3.25 12.87
C LEU A 79 -8.55 4.73 12.69
N HIS A 80 -8.32 5.46 13.78
CA HIS A 80 -8.22 6.91 13.73
C HIS A 80 -7.31 7.33 12.58
N SER A 81 -7.90 7.89 11.52
CA SER A 81 -7.14 8.50 10.44
C SER A 81 -6.33 9.67 11.02
N PRO A 82 -5.30 10.18 10.33
CA PRO A 82 -4.64 11.41 10.77
C PRO A 82 -5.66 12.54 11.04
N ALA A 83 -6.79 12.55 10.31
CA ALA A 83 -7.91 13.46 10.55
C ALA A 83 -8.65 13.22 11.86
N ASP A 84 -8.89 11.97 12.22
CA ASP A 84 -9.58 11.66 13.47
C ASP A 84 -8.68 11.93 14.68
N ILE A 85 -7.38 11.59 14.60
CA ILE A 85 -6.41 11.87 15.67
C ILE A 85 -6.29 13.39 15.88
N LEU A 86 -6.19 14.16 14.79
CA LEU A 86 -6.13 15.61 14.87
C LEU A 86 -7.47 16.21 15.32
N SER A 87 -8.60 15.64 14.90
CA SER A 87 -9.94 16.08 15.33
C SER A 87 -10.14 15.89 16.84
N ASP A 88 -9.63 14.79 17.41
CA ASP A 88 -9.75 14.50 18.84
C ASP A 88 -8.88 15.45 19.69
N ALA A 89 -7.67 15.78 19.22
CA ALA A 89 -6.72 16.62 19.97
C ALA A 89 -6.85 18.13 19.67
N HIS A 90 -7.05 18.50 18.41
CA HIS A 90 -7.06 19.87 17.89
C HIS A 90 -8.20 20.09 16.87
N PRO A 91 -9.47 20.12 17.33
CA PRO A 91 -10.65 20.16 16.45
C PRO A 91 -10.65 21.31 15.43
N HIS A 92 -10.17 22.49 15.83
CA HIS A 92 -10.15 23.67 14.97
C HIS A 92 -9.19 23.51 13.77
N LEU A 93 -8.02 22.92 13.98
CA LEU A 93 -7.06 22.67 12.90
C LEU A 93 -7.57 21.59 11.95
N ALA A 94 -8.17 20.53 12.50
CA ALA A 94 -8.81 19.49 11.69
C ALA A 94 -9.94 20.03 10.81
N GLU A 95 -10.80 20.90 11.36
CA GLU A 95 -11.87 21.56 10.62
C GLU A 95 -11.31 22.44 9.49
N ARG A 96 -10.28 23.23 9.78
CA ARG A 96 -9.66 24.13 8.78
C ARG A 96 -9.00 23.36 7.65
N LEU A 97 -8.22 22.33 7.96
CA LEU A 97 -7.64 21.41 6.96
C LEU A 97 -8.73 20.75 6.12
N SER A 98 -9.87 20.39 6.72
CA SER A 98 -11.01 19.82 6.02
C SER A 98 -11.62 20.78 5.00
N GLN A 99 -11.84 22.03 5.41
CA GLN A 99 -12.35 23.08 4.53
C GLN A 99 -11.42 23.33 3.34
N VAL A 100 -10.11 23.43 3.59
CA VAL A 100 -9.09 23.67 2.55
C VAL A 100 -9.00 22.47 1.58
N ALA A 101 -8.97 21.24 2.09
CA ALA A 101 -8.97 20.04 1.24
C ALA A 101 -10.21 19.99 0.33
N VAL A 102 -11.41 20.25 0.88
CA VAL A 102 -12.65 20.27 0.09
C VAL A 102 -12.58 21.34 -1.00
N ALA A 103 -12.09 22.54 -0.69
CA ALA A 103 -11.91 23.62 -1.66
C ALA A 103 -10.90 23.24 -2.76
N LEU A 104 -9.74 22.69 -2.41
CA LEU A 104 -8.74 22.16 -3.36
C LEU A 104 -9.34 21.09 -4.26
N GLY A 105 -10.14 20.17 -3.68
CA GLY A 105 -10.84 19.13 -4.41
C GLY A 105 -11.80 19.68 -5.46
N LYS A 106 -12.55 20.74 -5.14
CA LYS A 106 -13.47 21.39 -6.07
C LYS A 106 -12.75 22.07 -7.23
N VAL A 107 -11.64 22.77 -6.96
CA VAL A 107 -10.85 23.45 -7.99
C VAL A 107 -10.17 22.45 -8.94
N THR A 108 -9.74 21.30 -8.43
CA THR A 108 -9.03 20.25 -9.22
C THR A 108 -9.97 19.36 -10.03
N SER A 109 -11.16 19.04 -9.52
CA SER A 109 -12.12 18.19 -10.24
C SER A 109 -12.96 18.99 -11.24
N ARG A 110 -12.37 19.22 -12.43
CA ARG A 110 -13.01 19.87 -13.59
C ARG A 110 -14.35 19.26 -14.05
N ASP A 111 -14.71 18.07 -13.56
CA ASP A 111 -15.87 17.29 -14.01
C ASP A 111 -17.10 17.32 -13.08
N ILE A 112 -17.07 18.04 -11.95
CA ILE A 112 -18.23 18.11 -11.04
C ILE A 112 -18.61 19.57 -10.81
N ASP A 113 -19.70 19.98 -11.46
CA ASP A 113 -20.42 21.25 -11.39
C ASP A 113 -19.72 22.49 -11.99
N LEU A 114 -19.88 22.61 -13.31
CA LEU A 114 -19.75 23.86 -14.11
C LEU A 114 -20.74 24.97 -13.67
N GLU A 115 -21.33 24.91 -12.49
CA GLU A 115 -22.22 25.94 -11.94
C GLU A 115 -21.46 26.91 -11.03
N ASP A 116 -20.49 26.45 -10.23
CA ASP A 116 -19.74 27.28 -9.26
C ASP A 116 -18.65 28.15 -9.92
N PHE A 117 -18.15 27.77 -11.11
CA PHE A 117 -17.07 28.47 -11.83
C PHE A 117 -17.51 29.19 -13.11
N LYS A 118 -18.82 29.36 -13.33
CA LYS A 118 -19.35 30.14 -14.47
C LYS A 118 -18.86 31.60 -14.36
N GLY A 119 -17.83 31.95 -15.14
CA GLY A 119 -17.33 33.32 -15.31
C GLY A 119 -15.91 33.59 -14.83
N LEU A 120 -15.23 32.61 -14.22
CA LEU A 120 -13.84 32.76 -13.80
C LEU A 120 -12.86 32.44 -14.93
N THR A 121 -11.84 33.27 -15.07
CA THR A 121 -10.73 33.05 -15.99
C THR A 121 -9.85 31.89 -15.52
N THR A 122 -9.13 31.26 -16.46
CA THR A 122 -8.15 30.22 -16.12
C THR A 122 -7.09 30.72 -15.13
N GLU A 123 -6.76 32.01 -15.17
CA GLU A 123 -5.80 32.65 -14.28
C GLU A 123 -6.34 32.81 -12.85
N GLU A 124 -7.61 33.16 -12.68
CA GLU A 124 -8.25 33.23 -11.35
C GLU A 124 -8.35 31.85 -10.70
N ILE A 125 -8.68 30.81 -11.48
CA ILE A 125 -8.73 29.42 -11.01
C ILE A 125 -7.32 28.97 -10.58
N ALA A 126 -6.29 29.26 -11.37
CA ALA A 126 -4.91 28.92 -11.05
C ALA A 126 -4.42 29.64 -9.78
N ARG A 127 -4.79 30.91 -9.61
CA ARG A 127 -4.45 31.71 -8.43
C ARG A 127 -5.15 31.21 -7.17
N GLU A 128 -6.42 30.87 -7.26
CA GLU A 128 -7.18 30.28 -6.15
C GLU A 128 -6.58 28.92 -5.74
N HIS A 129 -6.27 28.06 -6.71
CA HIS A 129 -5.59 26.79 -6.45
C HIS A 129 -4.27 26.99 -5.72
N HIS A 130 -3.45 27.96 -6.16
CA HIS A 130 -2.16 28.24 -5.54
C HIS A 130 -2.31 28.79 -4.12
N CYS A 131 -3.29 29.67 -3.89
CA CYS A 131 -3.61 30.22 -2.56
C CYS A 131 -4.02 29.10 -1.59
N LEU A 132 -4.94 28.24 -2.00
CA LEU A 132 -5.40 27.11 -1.18
C LEU A 132 -4.30 26.08 -0.92
N ALA A 133 -3.42 25.82 -1.89
CA ALA A 133 -2.27 24.93 -1.69
C ALA A 133 -1.28 25.52 -0.66
N THR A 134 -1.07 26.83 -0.70
CA THR A 134 -0.22 27.53 0.27
C THR A 134 -0.84 27.51 1.68
N GLU A 135 -2.16 27.70 1.79
CA GLU A 135 -2.87 27.58 3.08
C GLU A 135 -2.78 26.16 3.62
N TRP A 136 -2.92 25.14 2.76
CA TRP A 136 -2.72 23.74 3.15
C TRP A 136 -1.33 23.50 3.73
N ASP A 137 -0.28 23.92 3.01
CA ASP A 137 1.11 23.73 3.45
C ASP A 137 1.37 24.41 4.80
N SER A 138 0.87 25.66 4.97
CA SER A 138 0.96 26.39 6.24
C SER A 138 0.26 25.67 7.39
N LEU A 139 -0.93 25.09 7.15
CA LEU A 139 -1.67 24.36 8.17
C LEU A 139 -0.98 23.04 8.55
N VAL A 140 -0.36 22.36 7.59
CA VAL A 140 0.45 21.16 7.87
C VAL A 140 1.67 21.52 8.72
N GLU A 141 2.36 22.63 8.40
CA GLU A 141 3.48 23.13 9.22
C GLU A 141 3.03 23.50 10.65
N GLU A 142 1.85 24.11 10.81
CA GLU A 142 1.28 24.38 12.13
C GLU A 142 1.01 23.10 12.92
N VAL A 143 0.55 22.04 12.25
CA VAL A 143 0.32 20.74 12.89
C VAL A 143 1.64 20.07 13.29
N TRP A 144 2.68 20.15 12.46
CA TRP A 144 4.02 19.64 12.81
C TRP A 144 4.65 20.31 14.02
N ALA A 145 4.25 21.54 14.36
CA ALA A 145 4.70 22.22 15.56
C ALA A 145 4.05 21.70 16.86
N LEU A 146 3.05 20.81 16.77
CA LEU A 146 2.34 20.25 17.92
C LEU A 146 3.05 18.97 18.43
N PRO A 147 3.21 18.80 19.76
CA PRO A 147 3.79 17.58 20.32
C PRO A 147 2.99 16.33 19.91
N GLY A 148 3.66 15.35 19.30
CA GLY A 148 3.06 14.09 18.84
C GLY A 148 2.47 14.13 17.43
N PHE A 149 2.62 15.24 16.70
CA PHE A 149 2.17 15.41 15.31
C PHE A 149 3.33 15.78 14.36
N GLU A 150 4.58 15.59 14.77
CA GLU A 150 5.77 16.02 14.02
C GLU A 150 5.90 15.34 12.65
N ASP A 151 5.40 14.10 12.53
CA ASP A 151 5.39 13.31 11.29
C ASP A 151 3.98 13.29 10.63
N PHE A 152 3.12 14.27 10.96
CA PHE A 152 1.74 14.29 10.47
C PHE A 152 1.69 14.33 8.93
N LEU A 153 0.97 13.38 8.31
CA LEU A 153 0.91 13.17 6.85
C LEU A 153 2.23 12.81 6.16
N GLU A 154 3.33 12.63 6.91
CA GLU A 154 4.58 12.10 6.36
C GLU A 154 4.55 10.55 6.27
N PRO A 155 5.29 9.93 5.33
CA PRO A 155 5.51 8.50 5.36
C PRO A 155 6.23 8.13 6.66
N LYS A 156 5.77 7.08 7.36
CA LYS A 156 6.60 6.50 8.42
C LYS A 156 7.92 6.06 7.79
N ARG A 157 9.02 6.60 8.31
CA ARG A 157 10.37 6.26 7.84
C ARG A 157 10.64 4.78 8.06
N LEU A 158 11.41 4.17 7.17
CA LEU A 158 11.81 2.77 7.31
C LEU A 158 12.47 2.51 8.68
N SER A 159 13.23 3.48 9.21
CA SER A 159 13.90 3.38 10.52
C SER A 159 12.92 3.09 11.68
N SER A 160 11.71 3.66 11.66
CA SER A 160 10.69 3.38 12.68
C SER A 160 9.97 2.06 12.42
N LEU A 161 9.74 1.74 11.13
CA LEU A 161 9.04 0.53 10.70
C LEU A 161 9.84 -0.76 10.89
N LYS A 162 11.18 -0.74 10.83
CA LYS A 162 12.04 -1.95 10.97
C LYS A 162 11.72 -2.76 12.24
N ASN A 163 11.30 -2.09 13.31
CA ASN A 163 10.97 -2.73 14.58
C ASN A 163 9.85 -3.77 14.46
N VAL A 164 8.94 -3.64 13.48
CA VAL A 164 7.84 -4.60 13.26
C VAL A 164 8.34 -6.01 12.94
N ALA A 165 9.56 -6.15 12.39
CA ALA A 165 10.17 -7.44 12.10
C ALA A 165 10.48 -8.26 13.36
N LYS A 166 10.43 -7.66 14.56
CA LYS A 166 10.49 -8.37 15.85
C LYS A 166 9.31 -9.33 16.04
N LEU A 167 8.17 -9.06 15.40
CA LEU A 167 6.98 -9.94 15.42
C LEU A 167 7.07 -11.10 14.40
N GLY A 168 8.19 -11.21 13.69
CA GLY A 168 8.43 -12.13 12.57
C GLY A 168 8.66 -11.38 11.25
N PRO A 169 9.24 -12.02 10.22
CA PRO A 169 9.44 -11.38 8.92
C PRO A 169 8.14 -10.86 8.33
N VAL A 170 8.20 -9.68 7.71
CA VAL A 170 7.06 -9.05 7.05
C VAL A 170 7.34 -8.92 5.57
N VAL A 171 6.46 -9.49 4.75
CA VAL A 171 6.57 -9.57 3.29
C VAL A 171 5.51 -8.67 2.68
N LEU A 172 5.90 -7.49 2.21
CA LEU A 172 5.06 -6.64 1.37
C LEU A 172 5.14 -7.15 -0.05
N VAL A 173 4.00 -7.46 -0.66
CA VAL A 173 3.95 -7.92 -2.05
C VAL A 173 3.29 -6.85 -2.89
N ASN A 174 4.11 -6.08 -3.60
CA ASN A 174 3.65 -5.06 -4.51
C ASN A 174 3.27 -5.66 -5.87
N ILE A 175 2.01 -5.51 -6.27
CA ILE A 175 1.52 -5.92 -7.58
C ILE A 175 1.21 -4.68 -8.41
N ALA A 176 2.10 -4.36 -9.35
CA ALA A 176 1.97 -3.24 -10.27
C ALA A 176 2.03 -3.70 -11.74
N PRO A 177 1.50 -2.90 -12.68
CA PRO A 177 1.56 -3.21 -14.11
C PRO A 177 2.99 -3.37 -14.65
N MET A 178 3.97 -2.65 -14.09
CA MET A 178 5.36 -2.68 -14.55
C MET A 178 6.13 -3.89 -14.02
N THR A 179 6.08 -4.11 -12.71
CA THR A 179 6.75 -5.21 -12.01
C THR A 179 5.91 -5.68 -10.84
N CYS A 180 6.12 -6.94 -10.47
CA CYS A 180 5.59 -7.53 -9.25
C CYS A 180 6.77 -7.87 -8.35
N ASP A 181 6.73 -7.40 -7.12
CA ASP A 181 7.90 -7.37 -6.24
C ASP A 181 7.51 -7.80 -4.82
N ALA A 182 8.40 -8.52 -4.15
CA ALA A 182 8.31 -8.78 -2.72
C ALA A 182 9.42 -8.00 -1.99
N LEU A 183 9.03 -7.20 -1.00
CA LEU A 183 9.89 -6.46 -0.10
C LEU A 183 9.77 -7.08 1.29
N ILE A 184 10.90 -7.47 1.86
CA ILE A 184 10.93 -8.28 3.07
C ILE A 184 11.71 -7.56 4.16
N LEU A 185 11.04 -7.31 5.28
CA LEU A 185 11.63 -6.82 6.52
C LEU A 185 11.97 -8.01 7.42
N CYS A 186 13.23 -8.08 7.85
CA CYS A 186 13.73 -9.12 8.74
C CYS A 186 14.46 -8.49 9.93
N SER A 187 14.33 -9.08 11.11
CA SER A 187 14.95 -8.54 12.34
C SER A 187 16.47 -8.71 12.38
N ASN A 188 17.02 -9.61 11.57
CA ASN A 188 18.44 -9.95 11.50
C ASN A 188 19.18 -9.26 10.34
N GLN A 189 18.50 -8.40 9.57
CA GLN A 189 19.07 -7.69 8.43
C GLN A 189 18.70 -6.21 8.49
N ASP A 190 19.68 -5.33 8.29
CA ASP A 190 19.44 -3.89 8.26
C ASP A 190 18.75 -3.44 6.98
N ASN A 191 18.99 -4.12 5.86
CA ASN A 191 18.46 -3.74 4.55
C ASN A 191 17.18 -4.50 4.23
N VAL A 192 16.26 -3.84 3.52
CA VAL A 192 15.07 -4.48 2.96
C VAL A 192 15.49 -5.48 1.89
N LEU A 193 15.10 -6.74 2.03
CA LEU A 193 15.35 -7.75 1.00
C LEU A 193 14.31 -7.60 -0.11
N HIS A 194 14.78 -7.35 -1.34
CA HIS A 194 13.95 -7.22 -2.54
C HIS A 194 14.03 -8.48 -3.41
N ILE A 195 12.87 -9.01 -3.79
CA ILE A 195 12.73 -10.15 -4.69
C ILE A 195 11.79 -9.77 -5.83
N LEU A 196 12.32 -9.75 -7.06
CA LEU A 196 11.51 -9.61 -8.28
C LEU A 196 10.75 -10.91 -8.58
N LEU A 197 9.43 -10.85 -8.64
CA LEU A 197 8.54 -11.99 -8.92
C LEU A 197 8.39 -12.19 -10.44
N LYS A 198 9.46 -12.65 -11.09
CA LYS A 198 9.60 -12.72 -12.57
C LYS A 198 8.49 -13.51 -13.28
N ASP A 199 7.92 -14.51 -12.62
CA ASP A 199 6.91 -15.41 -13.19
C ASP A 199 5.46 -15.02 -12.80
N PHE A 200 5.28 -13.79 -12.32
CA PHE A 200 4.01 -13.24 -11.88
C PHE A 200 3.79 -11.82 -12.40
N THR A 201 2.58 -11.54 -12.87
CA THR A 201 2.20 -10.23 -13.41
C THR A 201 0.94 -9.69 -12.75
N TYR A 202 0.68 -8.39 -12.95
CA TYR A 202 -0.59 -7.77 -12.54
C TYR A 202 -1.80 -8.49 -13.14
N GLU A 203 -1.72 -8.87 -14.42
CA GLU A 203 -2.81 -9.56 -15.11
C GLU A 203 -3.01 -10.99 -14.58
N ASP A 204 -1.93 -11.69 -14.20
CA ASP A 204 -2.05 -12.97 -13.48
C ASP A 204 -2.83 -12.77 -12.18
N ALA A 205 -2.49 -11.77 -11.37
CA ALA A 205 -3.16 -11.51 -10.10
C ALA A 205 -4.66 -11.23 -10.29
N LYS A 206 -5.00 -10.38 -11.26
CA LYS A 206 -6.38 -10.04 -11.61
C LYS A 206 -7.15 -11.28 -12.12
N ASN A 207 -6.55 -12.05 -13.03
CA ASN A 207 -7.17 -13.26 -13.57
C ASN A 207 -7.41 -14.31 -12.48
N LEU A 208 -6.44 -14.51 -11.58
CA LEU A 208 -6.58 -15.43 -10.45
C LEU A 208 -7.70 -14.98 -9.50
N GLN A 209 -7.80 -13.67 -9.22
CA GLN A 209 -8.87 -13.12 -8.39
C GLN A 209 -10.26 -13.37 -9.01
N GLU A 210 -10.44 -13.04 -10.29
CA GLU A 210 -11.71 -13.25 -11.00
C GLU A 210 -12.09 -14.74 -11.03
N ARG A 211 -11.12 -15.61 -11.29
CA ARG A 211 -11.32 -17.07 -11.28
C ARG A 211 -11.64 -17.60 -9.90
N LEU A 212 -11.02 -17.06 -8.85
CA LEU A 212 -11.33 -17.45 -7.46
C LEU A 212 -12.79 -17.12 -7.13
N THR A 213 -13.24 -15.90 -7.43
CA THR A 213 -14.62 -15.47 -7.20
C THR A 213 -15.62 -16.39 -7.92
N LYS A 214 -15.34 -16.75 -9.18
CA LYS A 214 -16.16 -17.70 -9.95
C LYS A 214 -16.14 -19.11 -9.34
N ALA A 215 -14.96 -19.63 -9.02
CA ALA A 215 -14.79 -20.97 -8.47
C ALA A 215 -15.47 -21.14 -7.10
N LEU A 216 -15.49 -20.10 -6.27
CA LEU A 216 -16.19 -20.11 -4.98
C LEU A 216 -17.71 -20.18 -5.16
N SER A 217 -18.25 -19.48 -6.18
CA SER A 217 -19.69 -19.51 -6.47
C SER A 217 -20.15 -20.85 -7.07
N ALA A 218 -19.29 -21.50 -7.86
CA ALA A 218 -19.59 -22.75 -8.57
C ALA A 218 -19.01 -24.02 -7.90
N TYR A 219 -18.33 -23.87 -6.76
CA TYR A 219 -17.61 -24.95 -6.05
C TYR A 219 -16.61 -25.75 -6.92
N GLU A 220 -15.86 -25.06 -7.77
CA GLU A 220 -14.90 -25.69 -8.69
C GLU A 220 -13.53 -25.99 -8.04
N LYS A 221 -13.42 -27.16 -7.40
CA LYS A 221 -12.20 -27.59 -6.70
C LYS A 221 -10.92 -27.54 -7.55
N ASN A 222 -10.98 -27.96 -8.82
CA ASN A 222 -9.81 -28.00 -9.69
C ASN A 222 -9.27 -26.59 -10.00
N VAL A 223 -10.17 -25.60 -10.18
CA VAL A 223 -9.77 -24.21 -10.40
C VAL A 223 -9.10 -23.66 -9.14
N PHE A 224 -9.67 -23.92 -7.96
CA PHE A 224 -9.07 -23.53 -6.69
C PHE A 224 -7.67 -24.11 -6.49
N MET A 225 -7.46 -25.41 -6.77
CA MET A 225 -6.14 -26.05 -6.68
C MET A 225 -5.13 -25.43 -7.64
N ASN A 226 -5.55 -25.09 -8.87
CA ASN A 226 -4.68 -24.42 -9.84
C ASN A 226 -4.27 -23.01 -9.39
N ILE A 227 -5.18 -22.26 -8.73
CA ILE A 227 -4.87 -20.95 -8.15
C ILE A 227 -3.81 -21.09 -7.06
N LEU A 228 -4.02 -22.01 -6.11
CA LEU A 228 -3.08 -22.23 -5.00
C LEU A 228 -1.70 -22.69 -5.49
N LYS A 229 -1.64 -23.50 -6.55
CA LYS A 229 -0.38 -23.90 -7.18
C LYS A 229 0.35 -22.71 -7.81
N LYS A 230 -0.37 -21.83 -8.52
CA LYS A 230 0.24 -20.63 -9.13
C LYS A 230 0.77 -19.67 -8.07
N LEU A 231 0.03 -19.46 -6.97
CA LEU A 231 0.50 -18.66 -5.81
C LEU A 231 1.77 -19.27 -5.19
N TRP A 232 1.81 -20.60 -5.08
CA TRP A 232 2.97 -21.31 -4.56
C TRP A 232 4.21 -21.09 -5.42
N THR A 233 4.11 -21.38 -6.72
CA THR A 233 5.26 -21.36 -7.64
C THR A 233 5.78 -19.95 -7.88
N CYS A 234 4.89 -18.96 -7.97
CA CYS A 234 5.24 -17.63 -8.46
C CYS A 234 5.48 -16.60 -7.36
N ILE A 235 5.00 -16.84 -6.12
CA ILE A 235 5.10 -15.88 -5.02
C ILE A 235 5.73 -16.53 -3.80
N VAL A 236 5.09 -17.57 -3.26
CA VAL A 236 5.47 -18.11 -1.95
C VAL A 236 6.83 -18.78 -1.97
N LYS A 237 7.08 -19.67 -2.94
CA LYS A 237 8.36 -20.37 -3.05
C LYS A 237 9.54 -19.41 -3.29
N PRO A 238 9.45 -18.41 -4.20
CA PRO A 238 10.47 -17.37 -4.31
C PRO A 238 10.75 -16.63 -2.99
N VAL A 239 9.71 -16.25 -2.24
CA VAL A 239 9.84 -15.56 -0.95
C VAL A 239 10.52 -16.44 0.10
N LEU A 240 10.08 -17.70 0.25
CA LEU A 240 10.67 -18.65 1.20
C LEU A 240 12.14 -18.95 0.86
N ASN A 241 12.46 -19.08 -0.43
CA ASN A 241 13.83 -19.27 -0.90
C ASN A 241 14.70 -18.04 -0.57
N GLY A 242 14.20 -16.82 -0.79
CA GLY A 242 14.93 -15.60 -0.46
C GLY A 242 15.15 -15.42 1.04
N LEU A 243 14.21 -15.88 1.87
CA LEU A 243 14.34 -15.95 3.33
C LEU A 243 15.24 -17.10 3.81
N ALA A 244 15.67 -17.99 2.92
CA ALA A 244 16.36 -19.25 3.24
C ALA A 244 15.60 -20.12 4.27
N PHE A 245 14.27 -20.08 4.24
CA PHE A 245 13.44 -20.91 5.11
C PHE A 245 13.43 -22.35 4.62
N LEU A 246 13.65 -23.29 5.55
CA LEU A 246 13.58 -24.72 5.30
C LEU A 246 12.25 -25.27 5.86
N PRO A 247 11.66 -26.29 5.22
CA PRO A 247 10.48 -26.93 5.76
C PRO A 247 10.81 -27.59 7.10
N CYS A 248 9.87 -27.52 8.05
CA CYS A 248 10.06 -28.00 9.41
C CYS A 248 8.82 -28.77 9.89
N ASP A 249 9.04 -29.92 10.54
CA ASP A 249 7.97 -30.72 11.15
C ASP A 249 7.62 -30.28 12.58
N SER A 250 8.24 -29.20 13.07
CA SER A 250 7.94 -28.71 14.42
C SER A 250 6.55 -28.09 14.48
N THR A 251 5.88 -28.26 15.62
CA THR A 251 4.64 -27.53 15.92
C THR A 251 4.91 -26.04 16.21
N ASN A 252 6.18 -25.64 16.34
CA ASN A 252 6.61 -24.29 16.67
C ASN A 252 7.29 -23.61 15.48
N LEU A 253 6.52 -23.43 14.41
CA LEU A 253 6.98 -22.74 13.20
C LEU A 253 7.09 -21.23 13.44
N PRO A 254 8.06 -20.54 12.81
CA PRO A 254 8.15 -19.09 12.88
C PRO A 254 6.91 -18.44 12.25
N ARG A 255 6.52 -17.27 12.77
CA ARG A 255 5.46 -16.46 12.19
C ARG A 255 5.99 -15.65 11.00
N LEU A 256 5.19 -15.53 9.95
CA LEU A 256 5.44 -14.67 8.80
C LEU A 256 4.18 -13.84 8.49
N TRP A 257 4.38 -12.56 8.23
CA TRP A 257 3.31 -11.62 7.92
C TRP A 257 3.30 -11.28 6.43
N TRP A 258 2.14 -11.36 5.79
CA TRP A 258 1.91 -10.92 4.41
C TRP A 258 1.20 -9.59 4.39
N CYS A 259 1.72 -8.65 3.61
CA CYS A 259 1.12 -7.36 3.30
C CYS A 259 0.93 -7.25 1.77
N PRO A 260 -0.02 -7.99 1.18
CA PRO A 260 -0.25 -7.99 -0.26
C PRO A 260 -0.97 -6.72 -0.74
N THR A 261 -0.63 -6.23 -1.93
CA THR A 261 -1.31 -5.08 -2.57
C THR A 261 -2.17 -5.50 -3.76
N GLY A 262 -3.12 -4.64 -4.13
CA GLY A 262 -3.93 -4.82 -5.34
C GLY A 262 -4.76 -6.11 -5.36
N PRO A 263 -4.94 -6.75 -6.53
CA PRO A 263 -5.74 -7.97 -6.66
C PRO A 263 -5.27 -9.15 -5.77
N LEU A 264 -3.97 -9.19 -5.43
CA LEU A 264 -3.40 -10.25 -4.60
C LEU A 264 -3.92 -10.23 -3.16
N ALA A 265 -4.39 -9.09 -2.65
CA ALA A 265 -4.96 -8.97 -1.31
C ALA A 265 -6.19 -9.87 -1.10
N PHE A 266 -6.86 -10.29 -2.18
CA PHE A 266 -8.02 -11.16 -2.17
C PHE A 266 -7.70 -12.64 -2.42
N LEU A 267 -6.41 -12.99 -2.59
CA LEU A 267 -5.96 -14.34 -2.88
C LEU A 267 -5.46 -15.05 -1.62
N PRO A 268 -5.75 -16.36 -1.45
CA PRO A 268 -5.41 -17.12 -0.25
C PRO A 268 -3.93 -17.56 -0.25
N VAL A 269 -3.00 -16.61 -0.22
CA VAL A 269 -1.54 -16.84 -0.19
C VAL A 269 -1.14 -17.81 0.94
N HIS A 270 -1.76 -17.71 2.12
CA HIS A 270 -1.53 -18.59 3.26
C HIS A 270 -1.78 -20.09 2.96
N ALA A 271 -2.65 -20.38 1.98
CA ALA A 271 -3.02 -21.73 1.58
C ALA A 271 -2.24 -22.22 0.33
N ALA A 272 -1.30 -21.43 -0.17
CA ALA A 272 -0.51 -21.76 -1.34
C ALA A 272 0.21 -23.10 -1.16
N ARG A 273 0.05 -23.97 -2.15
CA ARG A 273 0.71 -25.26 -2.19
C ARG A 273 0.84 -25.81 -3.60
N ASP A 274 1.88 -26.61 -3.81
CA ASP A 274 1.94 -27.54 -4.92
C ASP A 274 1.09 -28.78 -4.64
N TYR A 275 0.51 -29.32 -5.70
CA TYR A 275 -0.27 -30.56 -5.70
C TYR A 275 0.36 -31.64 -6.57
N CYS A 276 1.47 -31.33 -7.28
CA CYS A 276 2.17 -32.31 -8.09
C CYS A 276 2.85 -33.40 -7.27
N THR A 277 3.24 -33.10 -6.03
CA THR A 277 3.84 -34.06 -5.11
C THR A 277 3.21 -33.91 -3.73
N ASN A 278 3.22 -35.00 -2.95
CA ASN A 278 2.82 -35.01 -1.54
C ASN A 278 4.03 -34.94 -0.60
N GLU A 279 5.18 -34.51 -1.13
CA GLU A 279 6.42 -34.38 -0.38
C GLU A 279 6.35 -33.18 0.57
N GLN A 280 7.17 -33.23 1.62
CA GLN A 280 7.34 -32.12 2.54
C GLN A 280 7.97 -30.92 1.81
N GLY A 281 7.59 -29.71 2.21
CA GLY A 281 8.10 -28.49 1.58
C GLY A 281 7.35 -28.12 0.30
N THR A 282 6.10 -28.59 0.17
CA THR A 282 5.24 -28.32 -0.99
C THR A 282 4.08 -27.38 -0.64
N LYS A 283 3.91 -27.00 0.63
CA LYS A 283 2.88 -26.06 1.10
C LYS A 283 3.47 -25.05 2.08
N LEU A 284 2.93 -23.84 2.10
CA LEU A 284 3.43 -22.76 2.96
C LEU A 284 3.41 -23.12 4.45
N SER A 285 2.41 -23.88 4.88
CA SER A 285 2.28 -24.32 6.26
C SER A 285 3.34 -25.34 6.71
N ASP A 286 4.20 -25.84 5.82
CA ASP A 286 5.40 -26.61 6.21
C ASP A 286 6.53 -25.70 6.71
N TYR A 287 6.44 -24.38 6.51
CA TYR A 287 7.53 -23.44 6.78
C TYR A 287 7.18 -22.46 7.90
N VAL A 288 5.95 -21.94 7.90
CA VAL A 288 5.59 -20.79 8.74
C VAL A 288 4.13 -20.82 9.20
N ILE A 289 3.88 -20.15 10.32
CA ILE A 289 2.53 -19.67 10.67
C ILE A 289 2.29 -18.37 9.92
N SER A 290 1.49 -18.46 8.85
CA SER A 290 1.14 -17.32 7.99
C SER A 290 0.12 -16.40 8.65
N SER A 291 0.31 -15.09 8.56
CA SER A 291 -0.63 -14.06 9.02
C SER A 291 -0.68 -12.90 8.02
N TYR A 292 -1.70 -12.06 8.10
CA TYR A 292 -1.86 -10.91 7.21
C TYR A 292 -1.85 -9.61 8.00
N THR A 293 -1.30 -8.57 7.40
CA THR A 293 -1.44 -7.20 7.87
C THR A 293 -1.80 -6.29 6.68
N PRO A 294 -2.68 -5.29 6.85
CA PRO A 294 -2.95 -4.31 5.79
C PRO A 294 -1.80 -3.33 5.61
N THR A 295 -1.10 -3.01 6.70
CA THR A 295 0.01 -2.03 6.75
C THR A 295 1.05 -2.45 7.78
N LEU A 296 2.25 -1.87 7.70
CA LEU A 296 3.28 -2.01 8.72
C LEU A 296 2.92 -1.21 9.99
N THR A 297 2.23 -0.08 9.85
CA THR A 297 1.75 0.73 10.98
C THR A 297 0.90 -0.07 11.95
N ILE A 298 -0.01 -0.92 11.46
CA ILE A 298 -0.83 -1.78 12.33
C ILE A 298 0.03 -2.74 13.16
N LEU A 299 1.12 -3.25 12.58
CA LEU A 299 2.06 -4.10 13.32
C LEU A 299 2.90 -3.29 14.32
N LEU A 300 3.24 -2.05 13.98
CA LEU A 300 3.98 -1.15 14.86
C LEU A 300 3.15 -0.77 16.09
N ASP A 301 1.90 -0.34 15.90
CA ASP A 301 0.98 -0.01 16.98
C ASP A 301 0.72 -1.22 17.89
N LYS A 302 0.72 -2.43 17.32
CA LYS A 302 0.61 -3.68 18.08
C LYS A 302 1.85 -3.92 18.93
N LEU A 303 3.04 -3.64 18.40
CA LEU A 303 4.31 -3.80 19.11
C LEU A 303 4.43 -2.82 20.27
N GLU A 304 3.99 -1.58 20.10
CA GLU A 304 4.03 -0.54 21.15
C GLU A 304 3.08 -0.81 22.32
N LYS A 305 2.07 -1.66 22.12
CA LYS A 305 1.09 -2.07 23.15
C LYS A 305 1.48 -3.36 23.89
N THR A 306 2.55 -4.05 23.47
CA THR A 306 3.08 -5.27 24.09
C THR A 306 4.33 -5.01 24.91
#